data_AF-A0A2P5EW69-F1
#
_entry.id   AF-A0A2P5EW69-F1
#
_cell.length_a   1.000
_cell.length_b   1.000
_cell.length_c   1.000
_cell.angle_alpha   90.00
_cell.angle_beta   90.00
_cell.angle_gamma   90.00
#
_symmetry.space_group_name_H-M   'P 1'
#
loop_
_entity.id
_entity.type
_entity.pdbx_description
1 polymer ?
#
loop_
_entity_poly.entity_id
_entity_poly.type
_entity_poly.pdbx_seq_one_letter_code
_entity_poly.pdbx_strand_id
1 'polypeptide(L)'
;MASPNNFSFQYEGLSPPKSPFFNKSNCNYWRNRMYIYFRSIDFDLWYIITKNTLKITKIIDGREVEKDIEEYDEKDKITFTKNGRVRNIFMCGLNRNIYIIMLRRLDMLMNYGTC
;
A
#
# COMPACT_ATOMS: atom_id res chain seq x y z
N MET A 1 -17.27 -17.04 36.87
CA MET A 1 -16.40 -16.01 36.25
C MET A 1 -16.24 -16.39 34.79
N ALA A 2 -16.83 -15.62 33.86
CA ALA A 2 -16.78 -15.88 32.43
C ALA A 2 -15.57 -15.16 31.80
N SER A 3 -14.84 -15.88 30.95
CA SER A 3 -13.67 -15.39 30.21
C SER A 3 -14.05 -14.28 29.21
N PRO A 4 -13.25 -13.21 29.04
CA PRO A 4 -13.60 -12.12 28.14
C PRO A 4 -13.38 -12.55 26.68
N ASN A 5 -14.49 -12.85 26.02
CA ASN A 5 -14.79 -12.70 24.60
C ASN A 5 -13.59 -12.58 23.65
N ASN A 6 -13.20 -13.71 23.06
CA ASN A 6 -12.61 -13.73 21.73
C ASN A 6 -13.61 -13.12 20.74
N PHE A 7 -13.51 -11.81 20.48
CA PHE A 7 -14.12 -11.21 19.30
C PHE A 7 -13.34 -11.66 18.07
N SER A 8 -13.47 -12.94 17.71
CA SER A 8 -13.23 -13.36 16.33
C SER A 8 -14.33 -12.73 15.49
N PHE A 9 -14.05 -11.55 14.93
CA PHE A 9 -14.80 -11.03 13.80
C PHE A 9 -14.62 -12.01 12.63
N GLN A 10 -15.45 -13.05 12.59
CA GLN A 10 -15.57 -13.93 11.44
C GLN A 10 -16.31 -13.17 10.34
N TYR A 11 -15.54 -12.51 9.46
CA TYR A 11 -16.00 -11.89 8.22
C TYR A 11 -16.28 -12.96 7.14
N GLU A 12 -17.09 -13.98 7.44
CA GLU A 12 -17.53 -14.91 6.40
C GLU A 12 -18.62 -14.22 5.56
N GLY A 13 -18.27 -13.81 4.34
CA GLY A 13 -19.21 -13.32 3.32
C GLY A 13 -19.00 -11.88 2.81
N LEU A 14 -18.10 -11.09 3.38
CA LEU A 14 -17.78 -9.76 2.85
C LEU A 14 -16.57 -9.84 1.93
N SER A 15 -16.81 -9.72 0.62
CA SER A 15 -15.74 -9.41 -0.32
C SER A 15 -15.05 -8.12 0.17
N PRO A 16 -13.70 -8.08 0.27
CA PRO A 16 -13.01 -6.83 0.54
C PRO A 16 -13.52 -5.76 -0.44
N PRO A 17 -13.79 -4.53 0.04
CA PRO A 17 -14.30 -3.48 -0.85
C PRO A 17 -13.39 -3.38 -2.08
N LYS A 18 -13.99 -3.24 -3.26
CA LYS A 18 -13.22 -3.15 -4.50
C LYS A 18 -12.39 -1.87 -4.48
N SER A 19 -11.13 -1.97 -4.91
CA SER A 19 -10.25 -0.80 -5.00
C SER A 19 -10.87 0.27 -5.93
N PRO A 20 -10.84 1.56 -5.55
CA PRO A 20 -11.31 2.64 -6.41
C PRO A 20 -10.66 2.64 -7.80
N PHE A 21 -11.45 2.48 -8.86
CA PHE A 21 -10.94 2.57 -10.23
C PHE A 21 -10.63 4.02 -10.63
N PHE A 22 -9.52 4.23 -11.34
CA PHE A 22 -9.12 5.51 -11.93
C PHE A 22 -9.44 5.54 -13.43
N ASN A 23 -10.32 6.46 -13.81
CA ASN A 23 -10.80 6.66 -15.17
C ASN A 23 -10.10 7.83 -15.89
N LYS A 24 -8.90 8.23 -15.46
CA LYS A 24 -8.12 9.38 -15.98
C LYS A 24 -8.77 10.75 -15.76
N SER A 25 -9.89 10.84 -15.05
CA SER A 25 -10.50 12.11 -14.68
C SER A 25 -10.43 12.34 -13.18
N ASN A 26 -10.34 13.61 -12.78
CA ASN A 26 -10.43 14.05 -11.40
C ASN A 26 -9.46 13.31 -10.45
N CYS A 27 -8.15 13.41 -10.74
CA CYS A 27 -7.06 12.78 -9.99
C CYS A 27 -7.15 12.99 -8.48
N ASN A 28 -7.47 14.22 -8.04
CA ASN A 28 -7.62 14.55 -6.62
C ASN A 28 -8.76 13.76 -5.96
N TYR A 29 -9.89 13.62 -6.65
CA TYR A 29 -11.01 12.81 -6.15
C TYR A 29 -10.62 11.33 -6.03
N TRP A 30 -9.96 10.77 -7.05
CA TRP A 30 -9.48 9.39 -7.00
C TRP A 30 -8.45 9.16 -5.89
N ARG A 31 -7.50 10.08 -5.70
CA ARG A 31 -6.50 10.03 -4.63
C ARG A 31 -7.18 9.99 -3.26
N ASN A 32 -8.16 10.88 -3.02
CA ASN A 32 -8.91 10.90 -1.76
C ASN A 32 -9.66 9.58 -1.53
N ARG A 33 -10.27 9.00 -2.57
CA ARG A 33 -10.91 7.68 -2.46
C ARG A 33 -9.92 6.58 -2.13
N MET A 34 -8.73 6.58 -2.74
CA MET A 34 -7.69 5.60 -2.40
C MET A 34 -7.21 5.77 -0.96
N TYR A 35 -7.02 7.00 -0.49
CA TYR A 35 -6.62 7.26 0.89
C TYR A 35 -7.64 6.73 1.91
N ILE A 36 -8.94 6.99 1.67
CA ILE A 36 -10.03 6.45 2.50
C ILE A 36 -10.07 4.92 2.41
N TYR A 37 -9.90 4.37 1.21
CA TYR A 37 -9.88 2.93 0.98
C TYR A 37 -8.80 2.23 1.80
N PHE A 38 -7.54 2.69 1.72
CA PHE A 38 -6.44 2.11 2.50
C PHE A 38 -6.70 2.20 4.01
N ARG A 39 -7.21 3.34 4.50
CA ARG A 39 -7.61 3.49 5.91
C ARG A 39 -8.70 2.52 6.35
N SER A 40 -9.61 2.14 5.45
CA SER A 40 -10.71 1.21 5.75
C SER A 40 -10.28 -0.26 5.80
N ILE A 41 -9.17 -0.63 5.14
CA ILE A 41 -8.77 -2.04 5.02
C ILE A 41 -7.60 -2.43 5.93
N ASP A 42 -6.65 -1.51 6.17
CA ASP A 42 -5.45 -1.80 6.96
C ASP A 42 -4.66 -0.50 7.27
N PHE A 43 -4.42 -0.22 8.55
CA PHE A 43 -3.63 0.92 9.00
C PHE A 43 -2.19 0.87 8.45
N ASP A 44 -1.59 -0.30 8.39
CA ASP A 44 -0.20 -0.46 7.95
C ASP A 44 -0.07 -0.18 6.45
N LEU A 45 -1.04 -0.59 5.63
CA LEU A 45 -1.04 -0.28 4.20
C LEU A 45 -1.20 1.24 3.97
N TRP A 46 -2.08 1.88 4.73
CA TRP A 46 -2.22 3.34 4.72
C TRP A 46 -0.93 4.04 5.14
N TYR A 47 -0.27 3.58 6.19
CA TYR A 47 0.97 4.15 6.69
C TYR A 47 2.10 4.02 5.66
N ILE A 48 2.27 2.83 5.05
CA ILE A 48 3.27 2.56 4.01
C ILE A 48 3.13 3.54 2.84
N ILE A 49 1.90 3.77 2.39
CA ILE A 49 1.63 4.69 1.28
C ILE A 49 1.91 6.14 1.67
N THR A 50 1.55 6.52 2.89
CA THR A 50 1.76 7.89 3.39
C THR A 50 3.26 8.19 3.61
N LYS A 51 4.04 7.19 4.01
CA LYS A 51 5.49 7.32 4.22
C LYS A 51 6.33 6.97 2.99
N ASN A 52 5.71 6.52 1.90
CA ASN A 52 6.38 6.06 0.70
C ASN A 52 7.43 4.96 0.94
N THR A 53 7.20 4.08 1.92
CA THR A 53 8.16 3.03 2.35
C THR A 53 8.04 1.76 1.52
N LEU A 54 7.88 1.91 0.20
CA LEU A 54 7.70 0.77 -0.71
C LEU A 54 8.99 0.00 -1.00
N LYS A 55 10.12 0.46 -0.45
CA LYS A 55 11.44 -0.17 -0.53
C LYS A 55 11.88 -0.59 0.86
N ILE A 56 12.61 -1.70 0.92
CA ILE A 56 13.28 -2.19 2.13
C ILE A 56 14.74 -1.82 1.97
N THR A 57 15.24 -0.99 2.88
CA THR A 57 16.56 -0.37 2.76
C THR A 57 17.40 -0.62 4.01
N LYS A 58 18.71 -0.53 3.83
CA LYS A 58 19.72 -0.53 4.88
C LYS A 58 20.60 0.70 4.75
N ILE A 59 21.23 1.10 5.84
CA ILE A 59 22.19 2.20 5.85
C ILE A 59 23.60 1.62 5.74
N ILE A 60 24.33 2.01 4.69
CA ILE A 60 25.75 1.69 4.50
C ILE A 60 26.49 3.02 4.35
N ASP A 61 27.49 3.27 5.20
CA ASP A 61 28.28 4.51 5.20
C ASP A 61 27.43 5.79 5.21
N GLY A 62 26.35 5.79 6.00
CA GLY A 62 25.42 6.92 6.10
C GLY A 62 24.50 7.11 4.88
N ARG A 63 24.57 6.22 3.88
CA ARG A 63 23.70 6.23 2.69
C ARG A 63 22.64 5.13 2.77
N GLU A 64 21.42 5.48 2.40
CA GLU A 64 20.33 4.52 2.26
C GLU A 64 20.50 3.73 0.96
N VAL A 65 20.58 2.41 1.07
CA VAL A 65 20.75 1.47 -0.04
C VAL A 65 19.68 0.39 0.05
N GLU A 66 19.15 -0.07 -1.08
CA GLU A 66 18.18 -1.17 -1.09
C GLU A 66 18.82 -2.46 -0.55
N LYS A 67 18.07 -3.16 0.30
CA LYS A 67 18.53 -4.39 0.94
C LYS A 67 18.34 -5.56 -0.03
N ASP A 68 19.32 -6.46 -0.08
CA ASP A 68 19.26 -7.70 -0.87
C ASP A 68 18.26 -8.68 -0.25
N ILE A 69 17.58 -9.50 -1.07
CA ILE A 69 16.46 -10.34 -0.57
C ILE A 69 16.95 -11.43 0.39
N GLU A 70 18.18 -11.87 0.21
CA GLU A 70 18.93 -12.82 1.03
C GLU A 70 19.19 -12.29 2.44
N GLU A 71 19.21 -10.97 2.62
CA GLU A 71 19.42 -10.33 3.91
C GLU A 71 18.12 -10.09 4.70
N TYR A 72 16.95 -10.37 4.11
CA TYR A 72 15.66 -10.01 4.71
C TYR A 72 15.39 -10.78 6.01
N ASP A 73 15.10 -10.01 7.06
CA ASP A 73 14.58 -10.56 8.31
C ASP A 73 13.05 -10.77 8.25
N GLU A 74 12.45 -11.26 9.32
CA GLU A 74 10.99 -11.48 9.37
C GLU A 74 10.18 -10.17 9.24
N LYS A 75 10.70 -9.04 9.73
CA LYS A 75 10.03 -7.74 9.59
C LYS A 75 10.11 -7.24 8.14
N ASP A 76 11.23 -7.48 7.48
CA ASP A 76 11.41 -7.18 6.07
C ASP A 76 10.45 -7.99 5.21
N LYS A 77 10.30 -9.30 5.46
CA LYS A 77 9.33 -10.16 4.75
C LYS A 77 7.89 -9.70 4.94
N ILE A 78 7.51 -9.29 6.15
CA ILE A 78 6.19 -8.70 6.43
C ILE A 78 6.00 -7.41 5.62
N THR A 79 7.01 -6.54 5.61
CA THR A 79 6.99 -5.28 4.85
C THR A 79 6.91 -5.53 3.36
N PHE A 80 7.68 -6.50 2.84
CA PHE A 80 7.67 -6.91 1.44
C PHE A 80 6.27 -7.39 1.02
N THR A 81 5.64 -8.21 1.85
CA THR A 81 4.29 -8.73 1.61
C THR A 81 3.26 -7.60 1.58
N LYS A 82 3.34 -6.65 2.53
CA LYS A 82 2.48 -5.47 2.56
C LYS A 82 2.69 -4.57 1.33
N ASN A 83 3.94 -4.34 0.93
CA ASN A 83 4.28 -3.58 -0.29
C ASN A 83 3.71 -4.26 -1.54
N GLY A 84 3.79 -5.59 -1.62
CA GLY A 84 3.15 -6.39 -2.67
C GLY A 84 1.63 -6.17 -2.71
N ARG A 85 0.97 -6.18 -1.54
CA ARG A 85 -0.48 -5.93 -1.44
C ARG A 85 -0.86 -4.52 -1.88
N VAL A 86 -0.08 -3.49 -1.51
CA VAL A 86 -0.27 -2.12 -2.01
C VAL A 86 -0.17 -2.08 -3.54
N ARG A 87 0.87 -2.69 -4.12
CA ARG A 87 1.05 -2.75 -5.59
C ARG A 87 -0.12 -3.46 -6.27
N ASN A 88 -0.63 -4.53 -5.69
CA ASN A 88 -1.78 -5.26 -6.22
C ASN A 88 -3.06 -4.41 -6.20
N ILE A 89 -3.31 -3.67 -5.11
CA ILE A 89 -4.45 -2.74 -5.03
C ILE A 89 -4.38 -1.66 -6.11
N PHE A 90 -3.19 -1.09 -6.33
CA PHE A 90 -2.98 -0.13 -7.40
C PHE A 90 -3.14 -0.77 -8.79
N MET A 91 -2.64 -1.98 -9.02
CA MET A 91 -2.89 -2.73 -10.26
C MET A 91 -4.38 -2.87 -10.57
N CYS A 92 -5.19 -3.22 -9.57
CA CYS A 92 -6.64 -3.37 -9.74
C CYS A 92 -7.36 -2.03 -9.92
N GLY A 93 -6.86 -0.96 -9.30
CA GLY A 93 -7.46 0.38 -9.35
C GLY A 93 -7.06 1.21 -10.57
N LEU A 94 -6.04 0.80 -11.33
CA LEU A 94 -5.44 1.61 -12.40
C LEU A 94 -5.49 0.92 -13.76
N ASN A 95 -5.64 1.71 -14.82
CA ASN A 95 -5.37 1.21 -16.16
C ASN A 95 -3.87 0.90 -16.32
N ARG A 96 -3.53 -0.17 -17.07
CA ARG A 96 -2.15 -0.60 -17.38
C ARG A 96 -1.18 0.54 -17.70
N ASN A 97 -1.57 1.49 -18.57
CA ASN A 97 -0.68 2.59 -18.97
C ASN A 97 -0.36 3.51 -17.79
N ILE A 98 -1.37 3.78 -16.96
CA ILE A 98 -1.22 4.63 -15.78
C ILE A 98 -0.37 3.89 -14.75
N TYR A 99 -0.64 2.60 -14.53
CA TYR A 99 0.15 1.78 -13.61
C TYR A 99 1.65 1.76 -13.96
N ILE A 100 2.01 1.62 -15.23
CA ILE A 100 3.43 1.64 -15.68
C ILE A 100 4.08 3.00 -15.36
N ILE A 101 3.36 4.11 -15.54
CA ILE A 101 3.82 5.44 -15.15
C ILE A 101 3.94 5.54 -13.62
N MET A 102 2.97 5.00 -12.88
CA MET A 102 2.96 5.00 -11.41
C MET A 102 4.09 4.17 -10.82
N LEU A 103 4.46 3.02 -11.39
CA LEU A 103 5.59 2.21 -10.90
C LEU A 103 6.91 3.00 -10.89
N ARG A 104 7.07 3.94 -11.81
CA ARG A 104 8.26 4.80 -11.90
C ARG A 104 8.15 6.06 -11.04
N ARG A 105 6.94 6.40 -10.55
CA ARG A 105 6.59 7.72 -9.99
C ARG A 105 5.66 7.68 -8.76
N LEU A 106 5.58 6.55 -8.05
CA LEU A 106 4.69 6.38 -6.89
C LEU A 106 4.99 7.41 -5.79
N ASP A 107 6.25 7.85 -5.70
CA ASP A 107 6.72 8.98 -4.90
C ASP A 107 6.07 10.32 -5.30
N MET A 108 5.89 10.59 -6.59
CA MET A 108 5.28 11.83 -7.09
C MET A 108 3.76 11.89 -6.85
N LEU A 109 3.08 10.75 -6.96
CA LEU A 109 1.62 10.68 -6.93
C LEU A 109 0.98 10.66 -5.55
N MET A 110 1.76 10.55 -4.47
CA MET A 110 1.25 10.79 -3.12
C MET A 110 1.69 12.15 -2.57
N ASN A 111 2.88 12.64 -2.97
CA ASN A 111 3.47 13.86 -2.40
C ASN A 111 3.26 15.14 -3.23
N TYR A 112 3.15 15.06 -4.57
CA TYR A 112 3.28 16.26 -5.43
C TYR A 112 2.03 16.65 -6.22
N GLY A 113 0.88 16.01 -5.95
CA GLY A 113 -0.41 16.42 -6.55
C GLY A 113 -0.58 16.21 -8.06
N THR A 114 0.45 15.78 -8.79
CA THR A 114 0.40 15.65 -10.26
C THR A 114 0.11 14.21 -10.69
N CYS A 115 -1.10 13.96 -11.18
CA CYS A 115 -1.32 13.07 -12.31
C CYS A 115 -0.99 13.86 -13.60
#